data_AF-A0A142XCV9-F1
#
_entry.id   AF-A0A142XCV9-F1
#
_cell.length_a   1.000
_cell.length_b   1.000
_cell.length_c   1.000
_cell.angle_alpha   90.00
_cell.angle_beta   90.00
_cell.angle_gamma   90.00
#
_symmetry.space_group_name_H-M   'P 1'
#
loop_
_entity.id
_entity.type
_entity.pdbx_description
1 polymer ?
#
loop_
_entity_poly.entity_id
_entity_poly.type
_entity_poly.pdbx_seq_one_letter_code
_entity_poly.pdbx_strand_id
1 'polypeptide(L)'
;MCWDSASHAAAQAERVRRADWPTDLTEQLRAEAQRLAAHALRGELALFLGAGVSIAAGLPSWGGLLDELAVRAEMSREERAALAELRNALDQATVIERRLKARGGSIGRTVASALGPRRHYALAHALLAALPVREAITTNYDQLFEDAWALSDPDGLSVLPGAIKPDARRWLLKMHGCLSDPDRVVLTRSSYTRYDEQLPALSGMVQAFLVTRHVLFVGFSMTDDNFHRIVDAVRRLRGEHRPPGHFGTALSLGAGGLAEMLWDQDIRRVRMADVPETMANFAAPEAARRLEVFLDYLVSRTRDAAHLLVGERFDSLLTPGERQLRDALVRFVKDVTGADASAIRGTVAWPQIERLLRGLGLEPPDGALVSGSGGE
;
A
#
# COMPACT_ATOMS: atom_id res chain seq x y z
N MET A 1 -14.13 12.30 -3.83
CA MET A 1 -13.95 10.85 -3.75
C MET A 1 -15.07 10.20 -4.54
N CYS A 2 -14.75 9.20 -5.36
CA CYS A 2 -15.76 8.44 -6.10
C CYS A 2 -16.47 7.49 -5.14
N TRP A 3 -17.79 7.34 -5.28
CA TRP A 3 -18.66 6.61 -4.35
C TRP A 3 -18.55 5.07 -4.48
N ASP A 4 -18.12 4.59 -5.65
CA ASP A 4 -17.99 3.18 -6.00
C ASP A 4 -16.83 2.97 -6.99
N SER A 5 -16.42 1.72 -7.20
CA SER A 5 -15.31 1.34 -8.08
C SER A 5 -15.55 1.72 -9.54
N ALA A 6 -16.79 1.65 -10.01
CA ALA A 6 -17.16 2.01 -11.37
C ALA A 6 -17.04 3.51 -11.64
N SER A 7 -17.48 4.35 -10.70
CA SER A 7 -17.34 5.80 -10.75
C SER A 7 -15.87 6.20 -10.75
N HIS A 8 -15.04 5.51 -9.96
CA HIS A 8 -13.59 5.70 -9.97
C HIS A 8 -13.01 5.34 -11.34
N ALA A 9 -13.35 4.16 -11.88
CA ALA A 9 -12.88 3.71 -13.19
C ALA A 9 -13.28 4.68 -14.32
N ALA A 10 -14.53 5.12 -14.35
CA ALA A 10 -15.04 6.08 -15.34
C ALA A 10 -14.35 7.44 -15.24
N ALA A 11 -14.16 7.97 -14.02
CA ALA A 11 -13.46 9.23 -13.80
C ALA A 11 -11.99 9.16 -14.27
N GLN A 12 -11.30 8.06 -13.98
CA GLN A 12 -9.92 7.84 -14.43
C GLN A 12 -9.85 7.70 -15.96
N ALA A 13 -10.78 6.96 -16.58
CA ALA A 13 -10.84 6.80 -18.03
C ALA A 13 -10.92 8.15 -18.75
N GLU A 14 -11.79 9.04 -18.26
CA GLU A 14 -12.00 10.35 -18.86
C GLU A 14 -10.85 11.35 -18.59
N ARG A 15 -10.25 11.31 -17.39
CA ARG A 15 -9.03 12.09 -17.10
C ARG A 15 -7.88 11.78 -18.06
N VAL A 16 -7.69 10.51 -18.39
CA VAL A 16 -6.68 10.13 -19.38
C VAL A 16 -7.07 10.63 -20.78
N ARG A 17 -8.35 10.56 -21.16
CA ARG A 17 -8.83 10.98 -22.49
C ARG A 17 -8.63 12.47 -22.72
N ARG A 18 -8.93 13.30 -21.72
CA ARG A 18 -8.75 14.76 -21.82
C ARG A 18 -7.29 15.18 -21.98
N ALA A 19 -6.33 14.28 -21.68
CA ALA A 19 -4.89 14.50 -21.75
C ALA A 19 -4.36 15.70 -20.94
N ASP A 20 -5.20 16.36 -20.15
CA ASP A 20 -4.90 17.52 -19.31
C ASP A 20 -4.25 17.07 -17.99
N TRP A 21 -3.04 16.51 -18.10
CA TRP A 21 -2.23 16.09 -16.96
C TRP A 21 -1.30 17.20 -16.52
N PRO A 22 -1.15 17.46 -15.21
CA PRO A 22 -0.19 18.42 -14.71
C PRO A 22 1.20 18.21 -15.33
N THR A 23 1.85 19.32 -15.69
CA THR A 23 3.19 19.34 -16.30
C THR A 23 4.30 18.97 -15.31
N ASP A 24 3.96 18.72 -14.05
CA ASP A 24 4.89 18.44 -12.95
C ASP A 24 5.68 17.12 -13.13
N LEU A 25 5.25 16.22 -14.03
CA LEU A 25 5.91 14.95 -14.33
C LEU A 25 6.72 15.00 -15.62
N THR A 26 8.02 14.70 -15.50
CA THR A 26 8.92 14.45 -16.64
C THR A 26 8.50 13.20 -17.41
N GLU A 27 8.98 13.07 -18.65
CA GLU A 27 8.73 11.88 -19.48
C GLU A 27 9.24 10.59 -18.81
N GLN A 28 10.40 10.65 -18.14
CA GLN A 28 10.94 9.53 -17.37
C GLN A 28 10.01 9.11 -16.23
N LEU A 29 9.46 10.06 -15.46
CA LEU A 29 8.50 9.76 -14.40
C LEU A 29 7.21 9.14 -14.97
N ARG A 30 6.72 9.65 -16.11
CA ARG A 30 5.55 9.06 -16.79
C ARG A 30 5.82 7.63 -17.25
N ALA A 31 7.01 7.36 -17.81
CA ALA A 31 7.41 6.03 -18.24
C ALA A 31 7.50 5.04 -17.06
N GLU A 32 8.07 5.47 -15.92
CA GLU A 32 8.13 4.63 -14.72
C GLU A 32 6.74 4.34 -14.13
N ALA A 33 5.86 5.35 -14.09
CA ALA A 33 4.48 5.14 -13.67
C ALA A 33 3.75 4.16 -14.61
N GLN A 34 3.92 4.26 -15.93
CA GLN A 34 3.34 3.30 -16.87
C GLN A 34 3.88 1.87 -16.66
N ARG A 35 5.19 1.74 -16.42
CA ARG A 35 5.81 0.44 -16.11
C ARG A 35 5.22 -0.18 -14.84
N LEU A 36 5.12 0.59 -13.75
CA LEU A 36 4.53 0.14 -12.50
C LEU A 36 3.04 -0.20 -12.65
N ALA A 37 2.30 0.60 -13.42
CA ALA A 37 0.91 0.29 -13.74
C ALA A 37 0.77 -1.04 -14.50
N ALA A 38 1.68 -1.35 -15.42
CA ALA A 38 1.69 -2.63 -16.12
C ALA A 38 1.96 -3.81 -15.16
N HIS A 39 2.84 -3.66 -14.17
CA HIS A 39 3.01 -4.67 -13.11
C HIS A 39 1.73 -4.83 -12.27
N ALA A 40 1.07 -3.72 -11.92
CA ALA A 40 -0.19 -3.77 -11.16
C ALA A 40 -1.28 -4.51 -11.94
N LEU A 41 -1.47 -4.19 -13.22
CA LEU A 41 -2.48 -4.81 -14.09
C LEU A 41 -2.24 -6.31 -14.33
N ARG A 42 -0.98 -6.76 -14.31
CA ARG A 42 -0.64 -8.20 -14.38
C ARG A 42 -0.77 -8.92 -13.02
N GLY A 43 -1.12 -8.21 -11.95
CA GLY A 43 -1.14 -8.76 -10.60
C GLY A 43 0.25 -9.09 -10.06
N GLU A 44 1.30 -8.47 -10.59
CA GLU A 44 2.69 -8.71 -10.18
C GLU A 44 3.17 -7.68 -9.14
N LEU A 45 2.42 -6.59 -8.92
CA LEU A 45 2.81 -5.51 -8.02
C LEU A 45 2.28 -5.75 -6.59
N ALA A 46 3.15 -5.58 -5.60
CA ALA A 46 2.80 -5.50 -4.18
C ALA A 46 3.28 -4.16 -3.61
N LEU A 47 2.66 -3.69 -2.52
CA LEU A 47 3.03 -2.43 -1.87
C LEU A 47 3.85 -2.67 -0.60
N PHE A 48 4.80 -1.79 -0.33
CA PHE A 48 5.47 -1.67 0.96
C PHE A 48 5.40 -0.22 1.44
N LEU A 49 4.70 0.01 2.55
CA LEU A 49 4.31 1.34 3.01
C LEU A 49 5.03 1.67 4.32
N GLY A 50 5.79 2.75 4.33
CA GLY A 50 6.43 3.28 5.53
C GLY A 50 5.78 4.56 6.05
N ALA A 51 6.37 5.11 7.12
CA ALA A 51 5.80 6.24 7.86
C ALA A 51 5.60 7.49 6.99
N GLY A 52 6.38 7.65 5.92
CA GLY A 52 6.26 8.76 4.99
C GLY A 52 4.89 8.90 4.32
N VAL A 53 4.15 7.79 4.16
CA VAL A 53 2.76 7.82 3.63
C VAL A 53 1.81 8.50 4.62
N SER A 54 2.09 8.36 5.91
CA SER A 54 1.29 8.86 7.01
C SER A 54 1.61 10.31 7.40
N ILE A 55 2.75 10.87 6.96
CA ILE A 55 3.19 12.24 7.33
C ILE A 55 2.18 13.30 6.89
N ALA A 56 1.64 13.20 5.68
CA ALA A 56 0.64 14.14 5.18
C ALA A 56 -0.71 14.04 5.93
N ALA A 57 -0.95 12.95 6.66
CA ALA A 57 -2.08 12.83 7.59
C ALA A 57 -1.76 13.42 8.98
N GLY A 58 -0.59 14.06 9.10
CA GLY A 58 -0.04 14.71 10.28
C GLY A 58 0.56 13.77 11.32
N LEU A 59 0.80 12.50 10.96
CA LEU A 59 1.53 11.56 11.81
C LEU A 59 3.05 11.83 11.71
N PRO A 60 3.82 11.55 12.77
CA PRO A 60 5.26 11.78 12.74
C PRO A 60 5.98 10.77 11.84
N SER A 61 7.16 11.15 11.36
CA SER A 61 8.14 10.18 10.88
C SER A 61 8.65 9.32 12.03
N TRP A 62 9.43 8.27 11.74
CA TRP A 62 10.01 7.43 12.80
C TRP A 62 10.86 8.24 13.79
N GLY A 63 11.72 9.15 13.30
CA GLY A 63 12.51 10.04 14.14
C GLY A 63 11.62 10.98 14.97
N GLY A 64 10.60 11.58 14.34
CA GLY A 64 9.66 12.43 15.05
C GLY A 64 8.85 11.70 16.13
N LEU A 65 8.55 10.41 15.92
CA LEU A 65 7.90 9.58 16.94
C LEU A 65 8.83 9.39 18.14
N LEU A 66 10.11 9.09 17.92
CA LEU A 66 11.08 8.96 19.00
C LEU A 66 11.22 10.27 19.81
N ASP A 67 11.24 11.41 19.13
CA ASP A 67 11.28 12.72 19.78
C ASP A 67 10.03 12.95 20.66
N GLU A 68 8.84 12.62 20.15
CA GLU A 68 7.59 12.75 20.91
C GLU A 68 7.57 11.80 22.12
N LEU A 69 8.00 10.55 21.93
CA LEU A 69 8.08 9.56 23.01
C LEU A 69 9.09 9.97 24.09
N ALA A 70 10.23 10.56 23.71
CA ALA A 70 11.22 11.06 24.66
C ALA A 70 10.66 12.23 25.49
N VAL A 71 9.87 13.12 24.89
CA VAL A 71 9.14 14.18 25.61
C VAL A 71 8.13 13.59 26.58
N ARG A 72 7.34 12.60 26.15
CA ARG A 72 6.36 11.91 27.00
C ARG A 72 7.00 11.08 28.11
N ALA A 73 8.25 10.67 27.94
CA ALA A 73 9.07 10.05 28.98
C ALA A 73 9.66 11.08 29.98
N GLU A 74 9.35 12.37 29.80
CA GLU A 74 9.90 13.55 30.51
C GLU A 74 11.42 13.55 30.54
N MET A 75 12.05 13.24 29.40
CA MET A 75 13.49 13.40 29.26
C MET A 75 13.86 14.88 29.15
N SER A 76 14.91 15.30 29.85
CA SER A 76 15.39 16.69 29.79
C SER A 76 15.90 17.05 28.39
N ARG A 77 16.18 18.33 28.14
CA ARG A 77 16.74 18.77 26.85
C ARG A 77 18.12 18.15 26.61
N GLU A 78 18.93 18.07 27.66
CA GLU A 78 20.27 17.47 27.65
C GLU A 78 20.19 15.97 27.40
N GLU A 79 19.24 15.27 28.04
CA GLU A 79 19.03 13.84 27.82
C GLU A 79 18.56 13.53 26.40
N ARG A 80 17.69 14.36 25.82
CA ARG A 80 17.26 14.22 24.41
C ARG A 80 18.39 14.51 23.42
N ALA A 81 19.24 15.50 23.70
CA ALA A 81 20.44 15.74 22.90
C ALA A 81 21.39 14.53 22.96
N ALA A 82 21.63 13.98 24.15
CA ALA A 82 22.43 12.76 24.31
C ALA A 82 21.80 11.53 23.63
N LEU A 83 20.47 11.45 23.59
CA LEU A 83 19.75 10.41 22.86
C LEU A 83 20.00 10.49 21.35
N ALA A 84 20.01 11.69 20.79
CA ALA A 84 20.25 11.92 19.36
C ALA A 84 21.68 11.53 18.92
N GLU A 85 22.65 11.50 19.85
CA GLU A 85 24.01 11.00 19.60
C GLU A 85 24.07 9.47 19.40
N LEU A 86 23.02 8.73 19.80
CA LEU A 86 22.95 7.30 19.54
C LEU A 86 22.72 7.06 18.05
N ARG A 87 23.63 6.30 17.44
CA ARG A 87 23.62 6.02 15.99
C ARG A 87 22.41 5.21 15.50
N ASN A 88 21.78 4.42 16.38
CA ASN A 88 20.68 3.52 16.01
C ASN A 88 19.37 3.93 16.71
N ALA A 89 18.33 4.11 15.91
CA ALA A 89 16.97 4.44 16.36
C ALA A 89 16.38 3.39 17.33
N LEU A 90 16.74 2.12 17.18
CA LEU A 90 16.31 1.05 18.09
C LEU A 90 16.93 1.18 19.48
N ASP A 91 18.15 1.71 19.58
CA ASP A 91 18.80 1.96 20.86
C ASP A 91 18.19 3.18 21.54
N GLN A 92 17.86 4.22 20.76
CA GLN A 92 17.09 5.36 21.25
C GLN A 92 15.74 4.91 21.83
N ALA A 93 14.99 4.11 21.09
CA ALA A 93 13.73 3.52 21.54
C ALA A 93 13.90 2.68 22.82
N THR A 94 14.98 1.90 22.92
CA THR A 94 15.27 1.07 24.10
C THR A 94 15.52 1.92 25.34
N VAL A 95 16.24 3.04 25.22
CA VAL A 95 16.46 3.98 26.32
C VAL A 95 15.15 4.63 26.75
N ILE A 96 14.33 5.09 25.81
CA ILE A 96 13.00 5.65 26.08
C ILE A 96 12.12 4.62 26.79
N GLU A 97 12.09 3.36 26.33
CA GLU A 97 11.31 2.30 26.95
C GLU A 97 11.73 2.06 28.41
N ARG A 98 13.04 2.03 28.70
CA ARG A 98 13.55 1.89 30.08
C ARG A 98 13.08 3.03 30.97
N ARG A 99 13.14 4.28 30.47
CA ARG A 99 12.65 5.46 31.20
C ARG A 99 11.14 5.36 31.46
N LEU A 100 10.35 4.97 30.46
CA LEU A 100 8.90 4.79 30.62
C LEU A 100 8.58 3.68 31.63
N LYS A 101 9.25 2.52 31.55
CA LYS A 101 9.04 1.40 32.49
C LYS A 101 9.38 1.77 33.93
N ALA A 102 10.46 2.52 34.16
CA ALA A 102 10.80 3.01 35.50
C ALA A 102 9.70 3.89 36.12
N ARG A 103 8.82 4.44 35.29
CA ARG A 103 7.69 5.29 35.67
C ARG A 103 6.35 4.54 35.64
N GLY A 104 6.37 3.22 35.46
CA GLY A 104 5.16 2.38 35.34
C GLY A 104 4.45 2.48 33.98
N GLY A 105 5.08 3.07 32.97
CA GLY A 105 4.55 3.21 31.61
C GLY A 105 4.90 2.04 30.69
N SER A 106 4.21 1.98 29.55
CA SER A 106 4.49 1.04 28.45
C SER A 106 4.73 1.83 27.16
N ILE A 107 5.80 1.50 26.43
CA ILE A 107 6.13 2.16 25.18
C ILE A 107 5.00 2.04 24.14
N GLY A 108 4.37 0.88 24.03
CA GLY A 108 3.27 0.66 23.10
C GLY A 108 2.06 1.54 23.39
N ARG A 109 1.68 1.68 24.67
CA ARG A 109 0.58 2.59 25.09
C ARG A 109 0.95 4.06 24.85
N THR A 110 2.21 4.43 25.07
CA THR A 110 2.70 5.78 24.76
C THR A 110 2.66 6.05 23.25
N VAL A 111 3.01 5.07 22.41
CA VAL A 111 2.87 5.16 20.94
C VAL A 111 1.40 5.35 20.55
N ALA A 112 0.48 4.56 21.11
CA ALA A 112 -0.95 4.72 20.85
C ALA A 112 -1.48 6.10 21.25
N SER A 113 -1.03 6.61 22.39
CA SER A 113 -1.38 7.96 22.86
C SER A 113 -0.71 9.08 22.03
N ALA A 114 0.46 8.84 21.46
CA ALA A 114 1.18 9.78 20.58
C ALA A 114 0.47 9.94 19.23
N LEU A 115 0.17 8.82 18.59
CA LEU A 115 -0.44 8.84 17.26
C LEU A 115 -1.92 9.23 17.29
N GLY A 116 -2.63 8.84 18.36
CA GLY A 116 -4.03 9.15 18.59
C GLY A 116 -5.00 8.46 17.60
N PRO A 117 -6.32 8.52 17.84
CA PRO A 117 -7.31 7.98 16.93
C PRO A 117 -7.55 8.95 15.76
N ARG A 118 -6.62 8.98 14.79
CA ARG A 118 -6.82 9.77 13.57
C ARG A 118 -7.78 9.07 12.63
N ARG A 119 -8.71 9.84 12.05
CA ARG A 119 -9.74 9.33 11.13
C ARG A 119 -9.57 9.74 9.67
N HIS A 120 -8.63 10.64 9.39
CA HIS A 120 -8.44 11.17 8.04
C HIS A 120 -7.13 10.65 7.47
N TYR A 121 -7.24 9.79 6.47
CA TYR A 121 -6.10 9.36 5.68
C TYR A 121 -5.68 10.45 4.69
N ALA A 122 -4.38 10.55 4.41
CA ALA A 122 -3.85 11.43 3.37
C ALA A 122 -4.16 10.92 1.96
N LEU A 123 -4.02 11.81 0.96
CA LEU A 123 -4.25 11.50 -0.45
C LEU A 123 -3.43 10.29 -0.93
N ALA A 124 -2.18 10.17 -0.47
CA ALA A 124 -1.32 9.02 -0.79
C ALA A 124 -1.97 7.67 -0.42
N HIS A 125 -2.63 7.56 0.74
CA HIS A 125 -3.34 6.32 1.12
C HIS A 125 -4.44 6.00 0.13
N ALA A 126 -5.26 6.99 -0.24
CA ALA A 126 -6.36 6.82 -1.18
C ALA A 126 -5.86 6.40 -2.57
N LEU A 127 -4.80 7.03 -3.07
CA LEU A 127 -4.21 6.69 -4.36
C LEU A 127 -3.60 5.28 -4.36
N LEU A 128 -2.86 4.92 -3.30
CA LEU A 128 -2.27 3.59 -3.17
C LEU A 128 -3.34 2.50 -3.01
N ALA A 129 -4.40 2.77 -2.24
CA ALA A 129 -5.54 1.88 -2.06
C ALA A 129 -6.35 1.66 -3.36
N ALA A 130 -6.33 2.64 -4.27
CA ALA A 130 -7.01 2.57 -5.56
C ALA A 130 -6.24 1.74 -6.61
N LEU A 131 -4.98 1.36 -6.34
CA LEU A 131 -4.24 0.47 -7.24
C LEU A 131 -4.85 -0.95 -7.21
N PRO A 132 -4.86 -1.66 -8.34
CA PRO A 132 -5.37 -3.04 -8.43
C PRO A 132 -4.38 -4.06 -7.86
N VAL A 133 -3.87 -3.79 -6.67
CA VAL A 133 -2.99 -4.70 -5.91
C VAL A 133 -3.82 -5.56 -4.98
N ARG A 134 -3.34 -6.76 -4.69
CA ARG A 134 -3.94 -7.66 -3.69
C ARG A 134 -3.17 -7.65 -2.37
N GLU A 135 -1.99 -7.07 -2.39
CA GLU A 135 -0.99 -7.29 -1.36
C GLU A 135 -0.30 -6.02 -0.93
N ALA A 136 -0.25 -5.80 0.37
CA ALA A 136 0.50 -4.70 0.97
C ALA A 136 1.19 -5.14 2.26
N ILE A 137 2.36 -4.57 2.51
CA ILE A 137 3.12 -4.67 3.75
C ILE A 137 3.27 -3.26 4.29
N THR A 138 3.16 -3.08 5.61
CA THR A 138 3.44 -1.80 6.23
C THR A 138 4.19 -1.95 7.55
N THR A 139 5.06 -0.97 7.82
CA THR A 139 5.69 -0.77 9.13
C THR A 139 4.96 0.26 9.99
N ASN A 140 3.84 0.79 9.49
CA ASN A 140 3.05 1.80 10.19
C ASN A 140 2.12 1.16 11.22
N TYR A 141 1.98 1.83 12.36
CA TYR A 141 1.10 1.39 13.44
C TYR A 141 -0.35 1.83 13.21
N ASP A 142 -0.54 2.99 12.57
CA ASP A 142 -1.84 3.61 12.28
C ASP A 142 -2.71 2.74 11.37
N GLN A 143 -4.01 3.01 11.32
CA GLN A 143 -4.97 2.22 10.54
C GLN A 143 -5.43 2.91 9.24
N LEU A 144 -4.73 3.96 8.81
CA LEU A 144 -5.21 4.84 7.76
C LEU A 144 -5.24 4.18 6.37
N PHE A 145 -4.28 3.29 6.10
CA PHE A 145 -4.23 2.57 4.82
C PHE A 145 -5.34 1.52 4.75
N GLU A 146 -5.54 0.70 5.79
CA GLU A 146 -6.63 -0.29 5.79
C GLU A 146 -8.01 0.37 5.73
N ASP A 147 -8.21 1.51 6.39
CA ASP A 147 -9.45 2.29 6.29
C ASP A 147 -9.69 2.73 4.85
N ALA A 148 -8.68 3.28 4.17
CA ALA A 148 -8.79 3.67 2.76
C ALA A 148 -9.01 2.47 1.83
N TRP A 149 -8.35 1.34 2.11
CA TRP A 149 -8.38 0.15 1.25
C TRP A 149 -9.67 -0.66 1.39
N ALA A 150 -10.27 -0.68 2.58
CA ALA A 150 -11.56 -1.29 2.86
C ALA A 150 -12.72 -0.55 2.17
N LEU A 151 -12.62 0.76 1.91
CA LEU A 151 -13.68 1.48 1.18
C LEU A 151 -13.93 0.94 -0.23
N SER A 152 -12.92 0.34 -0.85
CA SER A 152 -13.05 -0.26 -2.19
C SER A 152 -13.55 -1.71 -2.16
N ASP A 153 -13.38 -2.42 -1.04
CA ASP A 153 -13.79 -3.81 -0.85
C ASP A 153 -13.84 -4.13 0.67
N PRO A 154 -14.95 -3.82 1.37
CA PRO A 154 -15.03 -3.91 2.83
C PRO A 154 -14.80 -5.31 3.40
N ASP A 155 -15.27 -6.33 2.69
CA ASP A 155 -15.15 -7.73 3.12
C ASP A 155 -13.91 -8.42 2.58
N GLY A 156 -13.29 -7.86 1.54
CA GLY A 156 -12.14 -8.45 0.87
C GLY A 156 -10.78 -8.25 1.53
N LEU A 157 -10.67 -7.53 2.65
CA LEU A 157 -9.39 -7.23 3.31
C LEU A 157 -9.14 -8.07 4.58
N SER A 158 -8.01 -8.80 4.60
CA SER A 158 -7.44 -9.51 5.75
C SER A 158 -6.21 -8.76 6.28
N VAL A 159 -6.15 -8.50 7.59
CA VAL A 159 -5.02 -7.79 8.23
C VAL A 159 -4.23 -8.75 9.10
N LEU A 160 -2.95 -8.95 8.81
CA LEU A 160 -2.08 -9.91 9.49
C LEU A 160 -1.14 -9.18 10.49
N PRO A 161 -0.92 -9.73 11.70
CA PRO A 161 -1.49 -10.98 12.27
C PRO A 161 -2.84 -10.80 13.01
N GLY A 162 -3.53 -9.66 12.85
CA GLY A 162 -4.66 -9.26 13.71
C GLY A 162 -6.04 -9.81 13.31
N ALA A 163 -6.54 -9.41 12.14
CA ALA A 163 -7.88 -9.72 11.64
C ALA A 163 -7.80 -10.61 10.39
N ILE A 164 -7.46 -11.88 10.58
CA ILE A 164 -7.30 -12.84 9.49
C ILE A 164 -8.68 -13.25 8.96
N LYS A 165 -8.91 -12.97 7.68
CA LYS A 165 -10.09 -13.45 6.94
C LYS A 165 -9.63 -14.48 5.88
N PRO A 166 -10.05 -15.76 5.97
CA PRO A 166 -9.61 -16.81 5.04
C PRO A 166 -9.96 -16.54 3.57
N ASP A 167 -11.15 -16.00 3.31
CA ASP A 167 -11.67 -15.77 1.95
C ASP A 167 -11.35 -14.37 1.41
N ALA A 168 -10.52 -13.60 2.11
CA ALA A 168 -10.13 -12.27 1.69
C ALA A 168 -9.30 -12.31 0.41
N ARG A 169 -9.65 -11.43 -0.52
CA ARG A 169 -8.93 -11.24 -1.79
C ARG A 169 -7.70 -10.37 -1.64
N ARG A 170 -7.63 -9.60 -0.55
CA ARG A 170 -6.59 -8.63 -0.24
C ARG A 170 -6.01 -8.90 1.14
N TRP A 171 -4.71 -8.69 1.28
CA TRP A 171 -3.99 -8.91 2.51
C TRP A 171 -3.03 -7.76 2.81
N LEU A 172 -3.12 -7.27 4.05
CA LEU A 172 -2.24 -6.26 4.63
C LEU A 172 -1.43 -6.90 5.75
N LEU A 173 -0.11 -6.93 5.62
CA LEU A 173 0.80 -7.37 6.68
C LEU A 173 1.34 -6.17 7.45
N LYS A 174 1.05 -6.08 8.76
CA LYS A 174 1.60 -5.02 9.63
C LYS A 174 2.80 -5.56 10.41
N MET A 175 4.01 -5.25 9.95
CA MET A 175 5.25 -5.82 10.49
C MET A 175 5.54 -5.34 11.91
N HIS A 176 5.22 -4.08 12.22
CA HIS A 176 5.57 -3.51 13.53
C HIS A 176 4.41 -3.50 14.53
N GLY A 177 3.35 -4.26 14.25
CA GLY A 177 2.14 -4.27 15.05
C GLY A 177 1.13 -3.19 14.65
N CYS A 178 0.15 -2.95 15.52
CA CYS A 178 -0.98 -2.07 15.23
C CYS A 178 -1.39 -1.29 16.48
N LEU A 179 -1.91 -0.07 16.31
CA LEU A 179 -2.43 0.73 17.41
C LEU A 179 -3.62 0.08 18.15
N SER A 180 -4.32 -0.86 17.51
CA SER A 180 -5.40 -1.63 18.13
C SER A 180 -4.91 -2.66 19.16
N ASP A 181 -3.63 -3.04 19.11
CA ASP A 181 -2.98 -3.91 20.11
C ASP A 181 -1.62 -3.32 20.51
N PRO A 182 -1.62 -2.31 21.42
CA PRO A 182 -0.42 -1.61 21.84
C PRO A 182 0.65 -2.54 22.44
N ASP A 183 0.30 -3.69 22.99
CA ASP A 183 1.25 -4.60 23.64
C ASP A 183 2.09 -5.38 22.61
N ARG A 184 1.71 -5.34 21.32
CA ARG A 184 2.44 -5.95 20.19
C ARG A 184 3.27 -4.96 19.36
N VAL A 185 3.39 -3.71 19.80
CA VAL A 185 4.20 -2.70 19.11
C VAL A 185 5.67 -3.11 19.06
N VAL A 186 6.25 -3.11 17.87
CA VAL A 186 7.68 -3.41 17.62
C VAL A 186 8.44 -2.12 17.35
N LEU A 187 9.21 -1.66 18.34
CA LEU A 187 9.94 -0.39 18.28
C LEU A 187 11.34 -0.45 18.93
N THR A 188 11.54 -1.31 19.93
CA THR A 188 12.83 -1.50 20.61
C THR A 188 13.58 -2.72 20.09
N ARG A 189 14.90 -2.78 20.32
CA ARG A 189 15.72 -3.95 19.99
C ARG A 189 15.12 -5.26 20.55
N SER A 190 14.64 -5.21 21.79
CA SER A 190 14.02 -6.39 22.43
C SER A 190 12.70 -6.81 21.79
N SER A 191 11.88 -5.86 21.33
CA SER A 191 10.66 -6.18 20.60
C SER A 191 10.94 -6.79 19.22
N TYR A 192 12.01 -6.35 18.53
CA TYR A 192 12.44 -6.97 17.27
C TYR A 192 12.94 -8.41 17.49
N THR A 193 13.74 -8.66 18.52
CA THR A 193 14.16 -10.03 18.86
C THR A 193 12.95 -10.93 19.14
N ARG A 194 11.98 -10.45 19.93
CA ARG A 194 10.73 -11.18 20.18
C ARG A 194 9.94 -11.42 18.90
N TYR A 195 9.86 -10.44 18.00
CA TYR A 195 9.19 -10.56 16.72
C TYR A 195 9.84 -11.64 15.84
N ASP A 196 11.17 -11.63 15.72
CA ASP A 196 11.93 -12.61 14.95
C ASP A 196 11.73 -14.04 15.50
N GLU A 197 11.67 -14.19 16.83
CA GLU A 197 11.48 -15.49 17.50
C GLU A 197 10.03 -15.99 17.45
N GLN A 198 9.05 -15.11 17.63
CA GLN A 198 7.64 -15.48 17.80
C GLN A 198 6.86 -15.50 16.49
N LEU A 199 7.32 -14.76 15.48
CA LEU A 199 6.63 -14.59 14.21
C LEU A 199 7.54 -14.86 12.98
N PRO A 200 8.35 -15.94 12.96
CA PRO A 200 9.24 -16.25 11.84
C PRO A 200 8.46 -16.44 10.52
N ALA A 201 7.20 -16.88 10.61
CA ALA A 201 6.31 -16.99 9.47
C ALA A 201 6.09 -15.65 8.76
N LEU A 202 6.00 -14.53 9.49
CA LEU A 202 5.79 -13.21 8.87
C LEU A 202 7.02 -12.78 8.06
N SER A 203 8.22 -12.98 8.59
CA SER A 203 9.47 -12.73 7.85
C SER A 203 9.56 -13.63 6.60
N GLY A 204 9.14 -14.90 6.69
CA GLY A 204 9.03 -15.79 5.54
C GLY A 204 8.03 -15.29 4.48
N MET A 205 6.90 -14.71 4.90
CA MET A 205 5.94 -14.08 3.97
C MET A 205 6.58 -12.89 3.24
N VAL A 206 7.27 -12.01 3.94
CA VAL A 206 7.98 -10.87 3.31
C VAL A 206 9.05 -11.35 2.33
N GLN A 207 9.79 -12.42 2.66
CA GLN A 207 10.75 -13.02 1.73
C GLN A 207 10.05 -13.55 0.47
N ALA A 208 8.96 -14.32 0.63
CA ALA A 208 8.19 -14.84 -0.50
C ALA A 208 7.66 -13.70 -1.39
N PHE A 209 7.24 -12.59 -0.78
CA PHE A 209 6.83 -11.39 -1.50
C PHE A 209 7.92 -10.82 -2.39
N LEU A 210 9.09 -10.56 -1.82
CA LEU A 210 10.23 -9.98 -2.53
C LEU A 210 10.77 -10.90 -3.63
N VAL A 211 10.52 -12.21 -3.52
CA VAL A 211 10.91 -13.20 -4.53
C VAL A 211 9.89 -13.29 -5.66
N THR A 212 8.59 -13.19 -5.36
CA THR A 212 7.50 -13.50 -6.29
C THR A 212 6.84 -12.28 -6.92
N ARG A 213 6.97 -11.09 -6.31
CA ARG A 213 6.31 -9.85 -6.74
C ARG A 213 7.33 -8.74 -6.95
N HIS A 214 6.94 -7.77 -7.77
CA HIS A 214 7.62 -6.48 -7.86
C HIS A 214 7.09 -5.58 -6.75
N VAL A 215 7.94 -5.18 -5.80
CA VAL A 215 7.51 -4.41 -4.62
C VAL A 215 7.67 -2.91 -4.85
N LEU A 216 6.59 -2.15 -4.71
CA LEU A 216 6.61 -0.68 -4.71
C LEU A 216 6.73 -0.15 -3.28
N PHE A 217 7.89 0.42 -2.95
CA PHE A 217 8.17 1.05 -1.67
C PHE A 217 7.79 2.53 -1.70
N VAL A 218 6.95 2.95 -0.75
CA VAL A 218 6.48 4.35 -0.64
C VAL A 218 6.60 4.81 0.80
N GLY A 219 7.23 5.97 1.01
CA GLY A 219 7.40 6.55 2.35
C GLY A 219 8.27 5.72 3.30
N PHE A 220 9.11 4.83 2.75
CA PHE A 220 9.96 3.93 3.51
C PHE A 220 11.44 4.27 3.29
N SER A 221 12.17 4.55 4.36
CA SER A 221 13.58 4.99 4.31
C SER A 221 14.56 3.86 3.98
N MET A 222 14.13 2.59 4.07
CA MET A 222 15.00 1.42 3.89
C MET A 222 16.18 1.37 4.87
N THR A 223 16.06 2.00 6.02
CA THR A 223 17.07 2.00 7.10
C THR A 223 16.77 0.98 8.19
N ASP A 224 15.79 0.11 7.97
CA ASP A 224 15.35 -0.88 8.95
C ASP A 224 16.27 -2.12 8.90
N ASP A 225 16.99 -2.38 9.99
CA ASP A 225 17.93 -3.50 10.13
C ASP A 225 17.27 -4.87 9.89
N ASN A 226 15.99 -5.04 10.23
CA ASN A 226 15.26 -6.28 9.97
C ASN A 226 14.93 -6.43 8.48
N PHE A 227 14.51 -5.34 7.84
CA PHE A 227 14.29 -5.33 6.41
C PHE A 227 15.58 -5.66 5.62
N HIS A 228 16.73 -5.12 6.03
CA HIS A 228 18.03 -5.48 5.45
C HIS A 228 18.31 -6.98 5.53
N ARG A 229 18.08 -7.60 6.70
CA ARG A 229 18.25 -9.06 6.89
C ARG A 229 17.35 -9.87 5.97
N ILE A 230 16.10 -9.42 5.79
CA ILE A 230 15.14 -10.06 4.89
C ILE A 230 15.62 -9.97 3.44
N VAL A 231 16.08 -8.81 2.98
CA VAL A 231 16.60 -8.66 1.61
C VAL A 231 17.85 -9.49 1.39
N ASP A 232 18.77 -9.57 2.36
CA ASP A 232 19.96 -10.42 2.23
C ASP A 232 19.60 -11.91 2.07
N ALA A 233 18.55 -12.37 2.74
CA ALA A 233 18.02 -13.72 2.52
C ALA A 233 17.48 -13.90 1.09
N VAL A 234 16.78 -12.89 0.57
CA VAL A 234 16.25 -12.88 -0.80
C VAL A 234 17.38 -12.86 -1.83
N ARG A 235 18.43 -12.06 -1.62
CA ARG A 235 19.64 -12.01 -2.47
C ARG A 235 20.30 -13.38 -2.57
N ARG A 236 20.50 -14.05 -1.43
CA ARG A 236 21.06 -15.42 -1.40
C ARG A 236 20.19 -16.41 -2.16
N LEU A 237 18.87 -16.31 -2.05
CA LEU A 237 17.94 -17.22 -2.71
C LEU A 237 17.88 -17.02 -4.24
N ARG A 238 17.97 -15.77 -4.72
CA ARG A 238 17.94 -15.47 -6.16
C ARG A 238 19.21 -15.92 -6.90
N GLY A 239 20.33 -16.10 -6.17
CA GLY A 239 21.61 -16.53 -6.71
C GLY A 239 22.25 -15.52 -7.67
N GLU A 240 23.54 -15.71 -7.99
CA GLU A 240 24.30 -14.82 -8.88
C GLU A 240 23.91 -14.94 -10.38
N HIS A 241 23.00 -15.86 -10.74
CA HIS A 241 22.87 -16.38 -12.12
C HIS A 241 21.56 -15.98 -12.86
N ARG A 242 20.75 -15.08 -12.32
CA ARG A 242 19.59 -14.51 -13.05
C ARG A 242 19.95 -13.11 -13.57
N PRO A 243 19.48 -12.67 -14.75
CA PRO A 243 19.81 -11.32 -15.22
C PRO A 243 19.47 -10.28 -14.15
N PRO A 244 20.28 -9.21 -14.04
CA PRO A 244 20.08 -8.16 -13.06
C PRO A 244 18.67 -7.58 -13.24
N GLY A 245 17.84 -7.75 -12.22
CA GLY A 245 16.46 -7.31 -12.23
C GLY A 245 16.06 -6.89 -10.84
N HIS A 246 15.79 -5.59 -10.69
CA HIS A 246 15.29 -5.03 -9.45
C HIS A 246 14.00 -5.76 -9.04
N PHE A 247 13.94 -6.29 -7.81
CA PHE A 247 12.71 -6.88 -7.27
C PHE A 247 11.73 -5.80 -6.79
N GLY A 248 12.14 -4.54 -6.79
CA GLY A 248 11.27 -3.46 -6.36
C GLY A 248 11.59 -2.11 -6.97
N THR A 249 10.72 -1.15 -6.64
CA THR A 249 10.89 0.25 -6.96
C THR A 249 10.60 1.10 -5.74
N ALA A 250 11.50 2.02 -5.40
CA ALA A 250 11.32 2.95 -4.29
C ALA A 250 11.01 4.35 -4.80
N LEU A 251 9.94 4.95 -4.29
CA LEU A 251 9.63 6.35 -4.52
C LEU A 251 10.28 7.19 -3.42
N SER A 252 11.11 8.16 -3.80
CA SER A 252 11.77 9.10 -2.88
C SER A 252 11.47 10.54 -3.27
N LEU A 253 11.49 11.45 -2.29
CA LEU A 253 11.23 12.87 -2.57
C LEU A 253 12.46 13.51 -3.21
N GLY A 254 13.66 13.22 -2.70
CA GLY A 254 14.93 13.66 -3.27
C GLY A 254 15.90 12.52 -3.57
N ALA A 255 17.13 12.88 -3.88
CA ALA A 255 18.25 11.95 -4.01
C ALA A 255 18.76 11.50 -2.62
N GLY A 256 18.96 10.21 -2.44
CA GLY A 256 19.47 9.59 -1.20
C GLY A 256 21.00 9.60 -1.05
N GLY A 257 21.74 10.24 -1.98
CA GLY A 257 23.19 10.31 -1.95
C GLY A 257 23.87 8.92 -2.03
N LEU A 258 24.97 8.73 -1.30
CA LEU A 258 25.75 7.47 -1.34
C LEU A 258 24.97 6.26 -0.80
N ALA A 259 23.98 6.48 0.08
CA ALA A 259 23.14 5.39 0.58
C ALA A 259 22.31 4.74 -0.53
N GLU A 260 22.16 5.39 -1.70
CA GLU A 260 21.46 4.81 -2.84
C GLU A 260 22.19 3.58 -3.38
N MET A 261 23.52 3.64 -3.44
CA MET A 261 24.39 2.60 -4.00
C MET A 261 24.24 1.24 -3.31
N LEU A 262 23.77 1.21 -2.06
CA LEU A 262 23.51 -0.01 -1.31
C LEU A 262 22.38 -0.86 -1.91
N TRP A 263 21.53 -0.25 -2.73
CA TRP A 263 20.29 -0.84 -3.23
C TRP A 263 20.17 -0.82 -4.76
N ASP A 264 21.13 -0.23 -5.48
CA ASP A 264 21.06 -0.03 -6.94
C ASP A 264 20.93 -1.33 -7.74
N GLN A 265 21.37 -2.46 -7.18
CA GLN A 265 21.22 -3.78 -7.83
C GLN A 265 19.87 -4.44 -7.56
N ASP A 266 19.15 -3.99 -6.54
CA ASP A 266 17.99 -4.66 -5.95
C ASP A 266 16.69 -3.90 -6.16
N ILE A 267 16.76 -2.57 -6.01
CA ILE A 267 15.60 -1.68 -5.99
C ILE A 267 15.85 -0.49 -6.89
N ARG A 268 14.99 -0.31 -7.90
CA ARG A 268 15.03 0.87 -8.76
C ARG A 268 14.53 2.07 -7.97
N ARG A 269 15.27 3.16 -7.91
CA ARG A 269 14.77 4.43 -7.35
C ARG A 269 14.09 5.30 -8.39
N VAL A 270 12.98 5.89 -8.00
CA VAL A 270 12.26 6.93 -8.74
C VAL A 270 12.19 8.15 -7.83
N ARG A 271 13.00 9.15 -8.16
CA ARG A 271 13.17 10.37 -7.37
C ARG A 271 12.24 11.44 -7.89
N MET A 272 11.54 12.14 -7.00
CA MET A 272 10.69 13.27 -7.40
C MET A 272 11.53 14.51 -7.69
N ALA A 273 12.65 14.71 -7.00
CA ALA A 273 13.63 15.74 -7.31
C ALA A 273 15.04 15.15 -7.37
N ASP A 274 15.88 15.70 -8.24
CA ASP A 274 17.29 15.26 -8.38
C ASP A 274 18.20 15.82 -7.27
N VAL A 275 17.71 16.81 -6.50
CA VAL A 275 18.44 17.40 -5.38
C VAL A 275 18.33 16.49 -4.15
N PRO A 276 19.43 16.27 -3.40
CA PRO A 276 19.35 15.51 -2.14
C PRO A 276 18.50 16.18 -1.08
N GLU A 277 17.78 15.38 -0.29
CA GLU A 277 16.86 15.87 0.76
C GLU A 277 17.58 16.65 1.88
N THR A 278 18.89 16.41 2.06
CA THR A 278 19.73 17.08 3.07
C THR A 278 20.19 18.48 2.66
N MET A 279 19.98 18.88 1.40
CA MET A 279 20.46 20.16 0.89
C MET A 279 19.48 21.29 1.21
N ALA A 280 20.00 22.47 1.55
CA ALA A 280 19.18 23.63 1.94
C ALA A 280 18.24 24.13 0.83
N ASN A 281 18.55 23.86 -0.44
CA ASN A 281 17.72 24.21 -1.59
C ASN A 281 16.70 23.12 -1.97
N PHE A 282 16.56 22.06 -1.16
CA PHE A 282 15.57 21.02 -1.40
C PHE A 282 14.15 21.53 -1.12
N ALA A 283 13.34 21.58 -2.17
CA ALA A 283 11.98 22.07 -2.14
C ALA A 283 11.01 20.91 -1.79
N ALA A 284 10.90 20.60 -0.49
CA ALA A 284 10.12 19.46 0.00
C ALA A 284 8.63 19.51 -0.39
N PRO A 285 7.92 20.66 -0.32
CA PRO A 285 6.51 20.74 -0.74
C PRO A 285 6.30 20.39 -2.22
N GLU A 286 7.20 20.85 -3.10
CA GLU A 286 7.15 20.60 -4.53
C GLU A 286 7.43 19.13 -4.85
N ALA A 287 8.41 18.53 -4.17
CA ALA A 287 8.70 17.10 -4.31
C ALA A 287 7.53 16.23 -3.82
N ALA A 288 6.92 16.59 -2.69
CA ALA A 288 5.75 15.90 -2.15
C ALA A 288 4.53 16.02 -3.07
N ARG A 289 4.25 17.22 -3.60
CA ARG A 289 3.23 17.44 -4.63
C ARG A 289 3.49 16.56 -5.85
N ARG A 290 4.73 16.51 -6.34
CA ARG A 290 5.10 15.70 -7.50
C ARG A 290 4.91 14.21 -7.23
N LEU A 291 5.18 13.73 -6.01
CA LEU A 291 4.85 12.35 -5.60
C LEU A 291 3.35 12.07 -5.71
N GLU A 292 2.50 12.98 -5.22
CA GLU A 292 1.04 12.82 -5.31
C GLU A 292 0.57 12.82 -6.77
N VAL A 293 1.10 13.72 -7.60
CA VAL A 293 0.80 13.75 -9.05
C VAL A 293 1.29 12.46 -9.73
N PHE A 294 2.46 11.94 -9.34
CA PHE A 294 2.99 10.67 -9.85
C PHE A 294 2.06 9.50 -9.50
N LEU A 295 1.60 9.42 -8.24
CA LEU A 295 0.68 8.38 -7.79
C LEU A 295 -0.69 8.50 -8.47
N ASP A 296 -1.23 9.71 -8.66
CA ASP A 296 -2.49 9.92 -9.39
C ASP A 296 -2.35 9.50 -10.87
N TYR A 297 -1.23 9.86 -11.49
CA TYR A 297 -0.91 9.42 -12.85
C TYR A 297 -0.77 7.90 -12.94
N LEU A 298 -0.05 7.27 -12.01
CA LEU A 298 0.08 5.81 -11.90
C LEU A 298 -1.31 5.14 -11.84
N VAL A 299 -2.17 5.56 -10.91
CA VAL A 299 -3.54 5.02 -10.75
C VAL A 299 -4.33 5.19 -12.05
N SER A 300 -4.23 6.34 -12.71
CA SER A 300 -4.93 6.55 -13.98
C SER A 300 -4.46 5.65 -15.12
N ARG A 301 -3.23 5.09 -15.03
CA ARG A 301 -2.72 4.10 -15.98
C ARG A 301 -3.15 2.68 -15.64
N THR A 302 -3.62 2.43 -14.42
CA THR A 302 -4.16 1.13 -14.00
C THR A 302 -5.63 0.93 -14.37
N ARG A 303 -6.06 1.49 -15.51
CA ARG A 303 -7.47 1.52 -15.95
C ARG A 303 -8.15 0.16 -15.75
N ASP A 304 -9.28 0.22 -15.08
CA ASP A 304 -10.23 -0.87 -14.95
C ASP A 304 -11.41 -0.63 -15.91
N ALA A 305 -11.96 -1.71 -16.44
CA ALA A 305 -13.15 -1.76 -17.26
C ALA A 305 -14.44 -1.95 -16.42
N ALA A 306 -14.37 -1.83 -15.09
CA ALA A 306 -15.50 -1.92 -14.16
C ALA A 306 -16.66 -0.93 -14.42
N HIS A 307 -16.49 0.06 -15.29
CA HIS A 307 -17.54 0.99 -15.69
C HIS A 307 -18.32 0.53 -16.94
N LEU A 308 -17.88 -0.54 -17.61
CA LEU A 308 -18.45 -0.96 -18.90
C LEU A 308 -19.88 -1.49 -18.78
N LEU A 309 -20.20 -2.26 -17.74
CA LEU A 309 -21.50 -2.93 -17.58
C LEU A 309 -22.45 -2.28 -16.55
N VAL A 310 -22.18 -1.03 -16.14
CA VAL A 310 -22.99 -0.30 -15.14
C VAL A 310 -24.17 0.43 -15.81
N GLY A 311 -24.92 -0.32 -16.61
CA GLY A 311 -26.05 0.20 -17.39
C GLY A 311 -25.66 1.40 -18.27
N GLU A 312 -26.54 2.38 -18.35
CA GLU A 312 -26.35 3.58 -19.19
C GLU A 312 -25.61 4.74 -18.48
N ARG A 313 -25.21 4.55 -17.21
CA ARG A 313 -24.72 5.63 -16.32
C ARG A 313 -23.51 6.37 -16.88
N PHE A 314 -22.65 5.68 -17.65
CA PHE A 314 -21.40 6.22 -18.18
C PHE A 314 -21.34 6.19 -19.72
N ASP A 315 -22.49 6.08 -20.40
CA ASP A 315 -22.56 5.94 -21.87
C ASP A 315 -21.86 7.04 -22.66
N SER A 316 -21.99 8.27 -22.16
CA SER A 316 -21.33 9.45 -22.71
C SER A 316 -19.81 9.40 -22.59
N LEU A 317 -19.29 8.61 -21.66
CA LEU A 317 -17.85 8.44 -21.41
C LEU A 317 -17.24 7.28 -22.19
N LEU A 318 -18.02 6.42 -22.85
CA LEU A 318 -17.47 5.30 -23.61
C LEU A 318 -16.93 5.73 -24.98
N THR A 319 -15.85 5.12 -25.43
CA THR A 319 -15.41 5.21 -26.83
C THR A 319 -16.36 4.41 -27.74
N PRO A 320 -16.33 4.63 -29.08
CA PRO A 320 -17.11 3.80 -30.01
C PRO A 320 -16.81 2.30 -29.88
N GLY A 321 -15.55 1.92 -29.67
CA GLY A 321 -15.15 0.53 -29.45
C GLY A 321 -15.64 -0.04 -28.12
N GLU A 322 -15.55 0.74 -27.04
CA GLU A 322 -16.09 0.32 -25.72
C GLU A 322 -17.60 0.16 -25.74
N ARG A 323 -18.34 1.03 -26.46
CA ARG A 323 -19.79 0.86 -26.68
C ARG A 323 -20.10 -0.45 -27.41
N GLN A 324 -19.37 -0.75 -28.49
CA GLN A 324 -19.57 -1.99 -29.24
C GLN A 324 -19.28 -3.23 -28.37
N LEU A 325 -18.21 -3.19 -27.56
CA LEU A 325 -17.88 -4.26 -26.62
C LEU A 325 -18.94 -4.42 -25.54
N ARG A 326 -19.38 -3.32 -24.91
CA ARG A 326 -20.47 -3.32 -23.93
C ARG A 326 -21.73 -3.93 -24.54
N ASP A 327 -22.14 -3.51 -25.74
CA ASP A 327 -23.37 -4.01 -26.37
C ASP A 327 -23.29 -5.51 -26.70
N ALA A 328 -22.11 -6.01 -27.04
CA ALA A 328 -21.87 -7.45 -27.17
C ALA A 328 -21.96 -8.18 -25.82
N LEU A 329 -21.36 -7.63 -24.78
CA LEU A 329 -21.40 -8.20 -23.43
C LEU A 329 -22.80 -8.17 -22.82
N VAL A 330 -23.56 -7.09 -23.00
CA VAL A 330 -24.95 -6.97 -22.51
C VAL A 330 -25.85 -8.01 -23.20
N ARG A 331 -25.67 -8.24 -24.50
CA ARG A 331 -26.37 -9.33 -25.21
C ARG A 331 -25.99 -10.69 -24.64
N PHE A 332 -24.69 -10.96 -24.49
CA PHE A 332 -24.21 -12.19 -23.88
C PHE A 332 -24.80 -12.40 -22.49
N VAL A 333 -24.77 -11.38 -21.61
CA VAL A 333 -25.33 -11.43 -20.26
C VAL A 333 -26.82 -11.78 -20.31
N LYS A 334 -27.62 -11.13 -21.16
CA LYS A 334 -29.05 -11.45 -21.31
C LYS A 334 -29.29 -12.91 -21.70
N ASP A 335 -28.47 -13.43 -22.61
CA ASP A 335 -28.59 -14.82 -23.09
C ASP A 335 -28.26 -15.84 -21.99
N VAL A 336 -27.34 -15.52 -21.07
CA VAL A 336 -26.87 -16.43 -20.00
C VAL A 336 -27.54 -16.17 -18.63
N THR A 337 -28.26 -15.06 -18.45
CA THR A 337 -29.00 -14.76 -17.21
C THR A 337 -30.51 -14.92 -17.33
N GLY A 338 -31.04 -15.14 -18.54
CA GLY A 338 -32.46 -15.39 -18.79
C GLY A 338 -33.06 -16.56 -18.00
N ALA A 339 -34.39 -16.66 -18.01
CA ALA A 339 -35.16 -17.66 -17.27
C ALA A 339 -34.75 -19.10 -17.59
N ASP A 340 -34.39 -19.38 -18.85
CA ASP A 340 -34.01 -20.72 -19.33
C ASP A 340 -32.50 -21.01 -19.20
N ALA A 341 -31.70 -20.06 -18.74
CA ALA A 341 -30.24 -20.17 -18.69
C ALA A 341 -29.71 -20.83 -17.40
N SER A 342 -30.58 -21.43 -16.57
CA SER A 342 -30.18 -22.12 -15.33
C SER A 342 -29.15 -23.24 -15.59
N ALA A 343 -29.30 -23.99 -16.69
CA ALA A 343 -28.34 -25.02 -17.08
C ALA A 343 -26.95 -24.45 -17.42
N ILE A 344 -26.89 -23.24 -18.00
CA ILE A 344 -25.64 -22.55 -18.34
C ILE A 344 -24.94 -22.09 -17.06
N ARG A 345 -25.69 -21.55 -16.10
CA ARG A 345 -25.14 -21.13 -14.80
C ARG A 345 -24.68 -22.29 -13.92
N GLY A 346 -25.18 -23.50 -14.18
CA GLY A 346 -24.72 -24.75 -13.56
C GLY A 346 -23.41 -25.30 -14.14
N THR A 347 -22.86 -24.70 -15.21
CA THR A 347 -21.61 -25.16 -15.80
C THR A 347 -20.41 -24.84 -14.92
N VAL A 348 -19.38 -25.69 -14.97
CA VAL A 348 -18.10 -25.47 -14.25
C VAL A 348 -17.38 -24.17 -14.63
N ALA A 349 -17.68 -23.61 -15.80
CA ALA A 349 -17.09 -22.37 -16.29
C ALA A 349 -17.78 -21.10 -15.73
N TRP A 350 -19.03 -21.22 -15.29
CA TRP A 350 -19.84 -20.07 -14.88
C TRP A 350 -19.20 -19.21 -13.80
N PRO A 351 -18.60 -19.75 -12.72
CA PRO A 351 -17.97 -18.92 -11.69
C PRO A 351 -16.82 -18.04 -12.21
N GLN A 352 -16.12 -18.48 -13.27
CA GLN A 352 -15.07 -17.68 -13.91
C GLN A 352 -15.66 -16.56 -14.75
N ILE A 353 -16.71 -16.85 -15.52
CA ILE A 353 -17.44 -15.88 -16.34
C ILE A 353 -18.10 -14.83 -15.44
N GLU A 354 -18.78 -15.25 -14.38
CA GLU A 354 -19.41 -14.36 -13.42
C GLU A 354 -18.40 -13.41 -12.77
N ARG A 355 -17.22 -13.92 -12.38
CA ARG A 355 -16.15 -13.09 -11.82
C ARG A 355 -15.65 -12.03 -12.81
N LEU A 356 -15.50 -12.41 -14.08
CA LEU A 356 -15.15 -11.46 -15.14
C LEU A 356 -16.23 -10.39 -15.31
N LEU A 357 -17.49 -10.79 -15.42
CA LEU A 357 -18.61 -9.87 -15.62
C LEU A 357 -18.78 -8.91 -14.44
N ARG A 358 -18.67 -9.40 -13.21
CA ARG A 358 -18.66 -8.55 -11.99
C ARG A 358 -17.48 -7.56 -12.02
N GLY A 359 -16.30 -8.01 -12.47
CA GLY A 359 -15.15 -7.13 -12.67
C GLY A 359 -15.36 -6.05 -13.74
N LEU A 360 -16.28 -6.25 -14.68
CA LEU A 360 -16.68 -5.27 -15.69
C LEU A 360 -17.85 -4.38 -15.25
N GLY A 361 -18.33 -4.51 -14.01
CA GLY A 361 -19.40 -3.68 -13.44
C GLY A 361 -20.79 -4.31 -13.51
N LEU A 362 -20.92 -5.61 -13.79
CA LEU A 362 -22.23 -6.27 -13.72
C LEU A 362 -22.69 -6.35 -12.25
N GLU A 363 -23.77 -5.64 -11.94
CA GLU A 363 -24.42 -5.76 -10.64
C GLU A 363 -25.14 -7.10 -10.49
N PRO A 364 -25.14 -7.71 -9.29
CA PRO A 364 -25.94 -8.89 -9.04
C PRO A 364 -27.43 -8.54 -9.23
N PRO A 365 -28.23 -9.42 -9.87
CA PRO A 365 -29.66 -9.20 -9.97
C PRO A 365 -30.26 -9.12 -8.56
N ASP A 366 -31.13 -8.13 -8.35
CA ASP A 366 -31.74 -7.72 -7.07
C ASP A 366 -31.88 -8.83 -6.02
N GLY A 367 -31.29 -8.62 -4.83
CA GLY A 367 -31.75 -9.27 -3.59
C GLY A 367 -30.91 -10.40 -2.98
N ALA A 368 -29.77 -10.80 -3.55
CA ALA A 368 -28.86 -11.73 -2.86
C ALA A 368 -27.92 -10.96 -1.91
N LEU A 369 -28.47 -10.45 -0.80
CA LEU A 369 -27.68 -10.36 0.43
C LEU A 369 -27.12 -11.76 0.66
N VAL A 370 -25.80 -11.85 0.79
CA VAL A 370 -25.09 -13.06 1.19
C VAL A 370 -25.59 -13.45 2.59
N SER A 371 -26.71 -14.17 2.64
CA SER A 371 -27.06 -14.99 3.78
C SER A 371 -26.06 -16.14 3.74
N GLY A 372 -25.14 -16.13 4.69
CA GLY A 372 -24.32 -17.30 4.97
C GLY A 372 -25.26 -18.47 5.19
N SER A 373 -25.20 -19.44 4.28
CA SER A 373 -25.78 -20.76 4.45
C SER A 373 -25.07 -21.47 5.60
N GLY A 374 -25.52 -21.18 6.82
CA GLY A 374 -25.38 -22.05 7.98
C GLY A 374 -26.63 -22.91 8.06
N GLY A 375 -26.53 -24.12 7.53
CA GLY A 375 -27.43 -25.26 7.73
C GLY A 375 -26.64 -26.48 7.26
N GLU A 376 -26.41 -27.52 8.04
CA GLU A 376 -27.07 -28.02 9.26
C GLU A 376 -26.11 -28.21 10.44
#